data_AF-A0A5J4Y536-F1
#
_entry.id   AF-A0A5J4Y536-F1
#
_cell.length_a   1.000
_cell.length_b   1.000
_cell.length_c   1.000
_cell.angle_alpha   90.00
_cell.angle_beta   90.00
_cell.angle_gamma   90.00
#
_symmetry.space_group_name_H-M   'P 1'
#
loop_
_entity.id
_entity.type
_entity.pdbx_description
1 polymer ?
#
loop_
_entity_poly.entity_id
_entity_poly.type
_entity_poly.pdbx_seq_one_letter_code
_entity_poly.pdbx_strand_id
1 'polypeptide(L)'
;MLQVIGTESLLRLTAVVSVEDTSEMQCEAMLQPALPALPLSADQLAAILFARPVHATPVQQDVFQSFGSSPVKQMFVVDDGSAVTLARILSNQLTFKLLFGGEADTAYNVNSSLIMPFFHLDSLANNSCQGFLPVRDKGDPDSTMPLLSGTSASLRSDGVIRSMDGHRLLLKWEEEADVLAAAVEDFKVKTARWSKLYYGQLPYLLTFAAAKSHIQFYIIERGNVAQPQDCWPKDLTGDMSGRAKALLAAVNLHLILRTVEKYLPQQVLPVNKLQVSCNPQGYIREL
;
A
#
# COMPACT_ATOMS: atom_id res chain seq x y z
N MET A 1 71.52 -6.95 11.84
CA MET A 1 70.76 -8.04 11.19
C MET A 1 69.29 -7.64 11.25
N LEU A 2 68.84 -6.86 10.26
CA LEU A 2 67.46 -6.37 10.14
C LEU A 2 66.75 -7.29 9.15
N GLN A 3 65.80 -8.08 9.62
CA GLN A 3 64.94 -8.90 8.77
C GLN A 3 64.03 -7.98 7.96
N VAL A 4 64.24 -7.95 6.65
CA VAL A 4 63.29 -7.40 5.68
C VAL A 4 62.08 -8.32 5.68
N ILE A 5 61.01 -7.90 6.36
CA ILE A 5 59.70 -8.56 6.25
C ILE A 5 59.20 -8.27 4.85
N GLY A 6 59.12 -9.32 4.03
CA GLY A 6 58.68 -9.24 2.64
C GLY A 6 57.29 -8.62 2.52
N THR A 7 57.21 -7.58 1.68
CA THR A 7 56.01 -6.84 1.30
C THR A 7 54.92 -7.69 0.65
N GLU A 8 55.18 -8.97 0.36
CA GLU A 8 54.18 -9.89 -0.19
C GLU A 8 53.19 -10.45 0.85
N SER A 9 53.47 -10.34 2.15
CA SER A 9 52.57 -10.84 3.20
C SER A 9 51.48 -9.85 3.64
N LEU A 10 51.48 -8.62 3.10
CA LEU A 10 50.49 -7.57 3.40
C LEU A 10 49.44 -7.38 2.28
N LEU A 11 49.51 -8.19 1.21
CA LEU A 11 48.53 -8.19 0.11
C LEU A 11 47.45 -9.27 0.24
N ARG A 12 47.29 -9.88 1.43
CA ARG A 12 46.00 -10.45 1.86
C ARG A 12 45.11 -9.37 2.48
N LEU A 13 45.05 -8.21 1.82
CA LEU A 13 43.93 -7.31 1.99
C LEU A 13 42.75 -8.02 1.35
N THR A 14 41.88 -8.53 2.23
CA THR A 14 40.45 -8.73 1.98
C THR A 14 40.01 -8.06 0.69
N ALA A 15 39.82 -8.86 -0.35
CA ALA A 15 38.85 -8.53 -1.36
C ALA A 15 37.53 -8.43 -0.59
N VAL A 16 37.22 -7.22 -0.11
CA VAL A 16 35.85 -6.81 0.12
C VAL A 16 35.26 -6.86 -1.28
N VAL A 17 34.80 -8.05 -1.67
CA VAL A 17 33.80 -8.16 -2.71
C VAL A 17 32.70 -7.26 -2.19
N SER A 18 32.57 -6.06 -2.77
CA SER A 18 31.36 -5.27 -2.58
C SER A 18 30.26 -6.18 -3.11
N VAL A 19 29.60 -6.89 -2.20
CA VAL A 19 28.41 -7.65 -2.55
C VAL A 19 27.44 -6.58 -3.03
N GLU A 20 27.20 -6.57 -4.33
CA GLU A 20 26.27 -5.64 -4.95
C GLU A 20 24.90 -5.84 -4.31
N ASP A 21 24.28 -4.76 -3.86
CA ASP A 21 22.98 -4.83 -3.20
C ASP A 21 21.90 -5.16 -4.25
N THR A 22 21.39 -6.38 -4.20
CA THR A 22 20.36 -6.92 -5.11
C THR A 22 18.93 -6.56 -4.70
N SER A 23 18.75 -5.61 -3.78
CA SER A 23 17.44 -5.19 -3.26
C SER A 23 16.40 -4.86 -4.33
N GLU A 24 16.78 -4.15 -5.39
CA GLU A 24 15.86 -3.81 -6.50
C GLU A 24 15.39 -5.07 -7.23
N MET A 25 16.32 -5.96 -7.58
CA MET A 25 16.03 -7.21 -8.27
C MET A 25 15.17 -8.15 -7.40
N GLN A 26 15.46 -8.25 -6.10
CA GLN A 26 14.65 -9.05 -5.19
C GLN A 26 13.26 -8.44 -4.97
N CYS A 27 13.16 -7.12 -4.88
CA CYS A 27 11.89 -6.42 -4.78
C CYS A 27 11.01 -6.68 -6.01
N GLU A 28 11.57 -6.56 -7.22
CA GLU A 28 10.84 -6.91 -8.45
C GLU A 28 10.44 -8.39 -8.49
N ALA A 29 11.31 -9.30 -8.05
CA ALA A 29 10.97 -10.72 -7.96
C ALA A 29 9.79 -10.98 -7.02
N MET A 30 9.70 -10.30 -5.87
CA MET A 30 8.55 -10.39 -4.95
C MET A 30 7.23 -9.95 -5.60
N LEU A 31 7.30 -9.11 -6.64
CA LEU A 31 6.15 -8.62 -7.40
C LEU A 31 5.85 -9.49 -8.64
N GLN A 32 6.40 -10.70 -8.72
CA GLN A 32 6.11 -11.69 -9.75
C GLN A 32 5.36 -12.91 -9.20
N PRO A 33 4.61 -13.65 -10.05
CA PRO A 33 4.25 -13.29 -11.42
C PRO A 33 3.19 -12.19 -11.44
N ALA A 34 3.08 -11.47 -12.57
CA ALA A 34 1.93 -10.62 -12.82
C ALA A 34 0.61 -11.40 -12.64
N LEU A 35 -0.39 -10.75 -12.04
CA LEU A 35 -1.70 -11.35 -11.90
C LEU A 35 -2.32 -11.64 -13.28
N PRO A 36 -3.17 -12.67 -13.40
CA PRO A 36 -3.90 -12.92 -14.64
C PRO A 36 -4.71 -11.67 -15.03
N ALA A 37 -4.91 -11.49 -16.34
CA ALA A 37 -5.64 -10.34 -16.86
C ALA A 37 -7.03 -10.22 -16.19
N LEU A 38 -7.35 -9.01 -15.73
CA LEU A 38 -8.60 -8.66 -15.04
C LEU A 38 -9.84 -8.85 -15.94
N PRO A 39 -11.04 -8.97 -15.34
CA PRO A 39 -11.34 -8.77 -13.93
C PRO A 39 -11.17 -10.00 -13.04
N LEU A 40 -10.49 -9.81 -11.90
CA LEU A 40 -10.49 -10.74 -10.78
C LEU A 40 -11.80 -10.56 -9.99
N SER A 41 -12.37 -11.63 -9.44
CA SER A 41 -13.48 -11.49 -8.50
C SER A 41 -13.03 -10.87 -7.18
N ALA A 42 -13.98 -10.38 -6.38
CA ALA A 42 -13.70 -9.89 -5.03
C ALA A 42 -12.96 -10.95 -4.19
N ASP A 43 -13.45 -12.19 -4.21
CA ASP A 43 -12.84 -13.32 -3.51
C ASP A 43 -11.39 -13.59 -3.97
N GLN A 44 -11.13 -13.50 -5.28
CA GLN A 44 -9.78 -13.71 -5.81
C GLN A 44 -8.80 -12.64 -5.31
N LEU A 45 -9.22 -11.37 -5.24
CA LEU A 45 -8.38 -10.30 -4.71
C LEU A 45 -8.13 -10.46 -3.22
N ALA A 46 -9.17 -10.79 -2.45
CA ALA A 46 -9.04 -11.04 -1.02
C ALA A 46 -8.06 -12.19 -0.77
N ALA A 47 -8.13 -13.26 -1.57
CA ALA A 47 -7.19 -14.37 -1.50
C ALA A 47 -5.75 -13.95 -1.86
N ILE A 48 -5.57 -13.12 -2.91
CA ILE A 48 -4.26 -12.62 -3.33
C ILE A 48 -3.64 -11.71 -2.27
N LEU A 49 -4.44 -10.83 -1.67
CA LEU A 49 -3.95 -9.81 -0.73
C LEU A 49 -3.18 -10.41 0.44
N PHE A 50 -3.57 -11.61 0.90
CA PHE A 50 -2.92 -12.30 2.02
C PHE A 50 -2.23 -13.60 1.62
N ALA A 51 -2.08 -13.84 0.32
CA ALA A 51 -1.33 -14.98 -0.19
C ALA A 51 0.15 -14.86 0.18
N ARG A 52 0.80 -16.02 0.28
CA ARG A 52 2.26 -16.08 0.32
C ARG A 52 2.81 -15.52 -0.99
N PRO A 53 3.68 -14.49 -0.96
CA PRO A 53 4.38 -14.05 -2.15
C PRO A 53 5.22 -15.21 -2.73
N VAL A 54 5.31 -15.29 -4.05
CA VAL A 54 6.02 -16.40 -4.72
C VAL A 54 7.49 -16.45 -4.31
N HIS A 55 8.11 -15.28 -4.19
CA HIS A 55 9.43 -15.11 -3.60
C HIS A 55 9.27 -14.68 -2.14
N ALA A 56 9.92 -15.40 -1.22
CA ALA A 56 9.78 -15.13 0.20
C ALA A 56 10.32 -13.73 0.56
N THR A 57 9.69 -13.09 1.55
CA THR A 57 9.98 -11.72 1.94
C THR A 57 11.25 -11.65 2.80
N PRO A 58 12.33 -10.96 2.37
CA PRO A 58 13.58 -10.92 3.12
C PRO A 58 13.47 -10.02 4.36
N VAL A 59 14.01 -10.48 5.48
CA VAL A 59 14.09 -9.73 6.74
C VAL A 59 15.42 -9.98 7.45
N GLN A 60 15.75 -9.13 8.41
CA GLN A 60 16.93 -9.28 9.25
C GLN A 60 16.77 -10.48 10.22
N GLN A 61 17.90 -11.07 10.59
CA GLN A 61 17.98 -12.28 11.42
C GLN A 61 17.22 -12.13 12.76
N ASP A 62 17.37 -11.00 13.43
CA ASP A 62 16.73 -10.69 14.71
C ASP A 62 15.20 -10.63 14.59
N VAL A 63 14.71 -9.97 13.54
CA VAL A 63 13.27 -9.93 13.22
C VAL A 63 12.77 -11.33 12.89
N PHE A 64 13.49 -12.11 12.09
CA PHE A 64 13.11 -13.48 11.76
C PHE A 64 13.01 -14.38 12.99
N GLN A 65 13.92 -14.21 13.95
CA GLN A 65 13.89 -14.92 15.23
C GLN A 65 12.68 -14.50 16.09
N SER A 66 12.31 -13.22 16.07
CA SER A 66 11.18 -12.68 16.84
C SER A 66 9.82 -13.29 16.48
N PHE A 67 9.68 -13.87 15.28
CA PHE A 67 8.47 -14.62 14.91
C PHE A 67 8.26 -15.89 15.73
N GLY A 68 9.29 -16.44 16.38
CA GLY A 68 9.19 -17.65 17.18
C GLY A 68 8.65 -18.84 16.38
N SER A 69 7.55 -19.43 16.86
CA SER A 69 6.80 -20.52 16.22
C SER A 69 5.58 -20.04 15.41
N SER A 70 5.43 -18.74 15.17
CA SER A 70 4.29 -18.20 14.42
C SER A 70 4.23 -18.78 13.01
N PRO A 71 3.05 -19.23 12.53
CA PRO A 71 2.89 -19.71 11.16
C PRO A 71 3.27 -18.67 10.10
N VAL A 72 3.16 -17.38 10.43
CA VAL A 72 3.52 -16.29 9.50
C VAL A 72 5.01 -16.29 9.13
N LYS A 73 5.86 -16.90 9.97
CA LYS A 73 7.30 -17.02 9.75
C LYS A 73 7.65 -17.67 8.42
N GLN A 74 6.81 -18.59 7.93
CA GLN A 74 7.02 -19.29 6.65
C GLN A 74 6.95 -18.36 5.42
N MET A 75 6.43 -17.13 5.60
CA MET A 75 6.33 -16.12 4.54
C MET A 75 7.62 -15.30 4.38
N PHE A 76 8.57 -15.47 5.30
CA PHE A 76 9.79 -14.68 5.37
C PHE A 76 11.04 -15.56 5.26
N VAL A 77 12.15 -14.94 4.87
CA VAL A 77 13.49 -15.54 4.86
C VAL A 77 14.50 -14.57 5.46
N VAL A 78 15.56 -15.11 6.05
CA VAL A 78 16.69 -14.31 6.51
C VAL A 78 17.47 -13.84 5.29
N ASP A 79 17.72 -12.54 5.19
CA ASP A 79 18.67 -11.98 4.22
C ASP A 79 20.11 -12.38 4.58
N ASP A 80 20.85 -12.88 3.59
CA ASP A 80 22.24 -13.30 3.72
C ASP A 80 23.24 -12.16 3.49
N GLY A 81 22.74 -10.93 3.36
CA GLY A 81 23.51 -9.73 3.04
C GLY A 81 23.42 -9.31 1.58
N SER A 82 22.71 -10.07 0.73
CA SER A 82 22.56 -9.77 -0.70
C SER A 82 21.49 -8.73 -1.02
N ALA A 83 20.44 -8.56 -0.19
CA ALA A 83 19.41 -7.53 -0.37
C ALA A 83 19.21 -6.72 0.91
N VAL A 84 20.34 -6.23 1.45
CA VAL A 84 20.40 -5.58 2.75
C VAL A 84 19.48 -4.37 2.87
N THR A 85 19.32 -3.57 1.80
CA THR A 85 18.44 -2.39 1.82
C THR A 85 16.97 -2.79 1.95
N LEU A 86 16.51 -3.73 1.12
CA LEU A 86 15.15 -4.25 1.17
C LEU A 86 14.85 -4.93 2.51
N ALA A 87 15.74 -5.82 2.96
CA ALA A 87 15.57 -6.52 4.22
C ALA A 87 15.47 -5.57 5.41
N ARG A 88 16.29 -4.50 5.44
CA ARG A 88 16.23 -3.46 6.47
C ARG A 88 14.92 -2.67 6.43
N ILE A 89 14.48 -2.25 5.24
CA ILE A 89 13.21 -1.53 5.06
C ILE A 89 12.06 -2.35 5.63
N LEU A 90 11.95 -3.62 5.24
CA LEU A 90 10.86 -4.52 5.62
C LEU A 90 10.92 -4.86 7.12
N SER A 91 12.12 -5.09 7.66
CA SER A 91 12.35 -5.36 9.09
C SER A 91 11.89 -4.19 9.97
N ASN A 92 12.16 -2.95 9.56
CA ASN A 92 11.72 -1.76 10.29
C ASN A 92 10.18 -1.66 10.36
N GLN A 93 9.44 -2.13 9.35
CA GLN A 93 7.97 -2.11 9.36
C GLN A 93 7.36 -3.20 10.26
N LEU A 94 8.17 -4.16 10.73
CA LEU A 94 7.73 -5.22 11.64
C LEU A 94 7.99 -4.87 13.10
N THR A 95 8.96 -4.00 13.37
CA THR A 95 9.45 -3.67 14.71
C THR A 95 8.98 -2.32 15.24
N PHE A 96 8.23 -1.55 14.44
CA PHE A 96 7.69 -0.27 14.91
C PHE A 96 6.76 -0.45 16.11
N LYS A 97 6.71 0.58 16.96
CA LYS A 97 5.84 0.60 18.13
C LYS A 97 4.48 1.15 17.75
N LEU A 98 3.43 0.36 17.98
CA LEU A 98 2.05 0.85 17.83
C LEU A 98 1.79 1.97 18.83
N LEU A 99 1.12 3.01 18.36
CA LEU A 99 0.59 4.06 19.19
C LEU A 99 -0.88 3.79 19.48
N PHE A 100 -1.31 4.11 20.69
CA PHE A 100 -2.69 3.95 21.12
C PHE A 100 -3.17 5.31 21.62
N GLY A 101 -4.14 5.88 20.92
CA GLY A 101 -4.68 7.18 21.26
C GLY A 101 -5.61 7.67 20.17
N GLY A 102 -5.44 8.94 19.77
CA GLY A 102 -6.38 9.61 18.87
C GLY A 102 -6.22 9.23 17.40
N GLU A 103 -6.90 9.97 16.55
CA GLU A 103 -6.86 9.81 15.09
C GLU A 103 -5.42 9.91 14.54
N ALA A 104 -4.59 10.80 15.08
CA ALA A 104 -3.19 10.94 14.69
C ALA A 104 -2.35 9.68 14.96
N ASP A 105 -2.65 8.95 16.05
CA ASP A 105 -1.97 7.70 16.37
C ASP A 105 -2.43 6.57 15.43
N THR A 106 -3.72 6.56 15.08
CA THR A 106 -4.27 5.65 14.05
C THR A 106 -3.60 5.91 12.69
N ALA A 107 -3.48 7.18 12.29
CA ALA A 107 -2.81 7.58 11.07
C ALA A 107 -1.32 7.17 11.05
N TYR A 108 -0.64 7.30 12.19
CA TYR A 108 0.74 6.83 12.34
C TYR A 108 0.85 5.30 12.16
N ASN A 109 -0.07 4.55 12.77
CA ASN A 109 -0.09 3.09 12.67
C ASN A 109 -0.35 2.63 11.22
N VAL A 110 -1.31 3.24 10.53
CA VAL A 110 -1.58 2.98 9.10
C VAL A 110 -0.36 3.30 8.25
N ASN A 111 0.25 4.46 8.50
CA ASN A 111 1.39 4.89 7.72
C ASN A 111 2.57 3.91 7.87
N SER A 112 2.87 3.51 9.10
CA SER A 112 4.00 2.62 9.40
C SER A 112 3.77 1.18 8.96
N SER A 113 2.53 0.67 9.05
CA SER A 113 2.26 -0.75 8.77
C SER A 113 1.96 -1.06 7.31
N LEU A 114 1.45 -0.09 6.55
CA LEU A 114 0.95 -0.33 5.20
C LEU A 114 1.51 0.66 4.16
N ILE A 115 1.38 1.98 4.41
CA ILE A 115 1.70 2.99 3.41
C ILE A 115 3.21 3.11 3.16
N MET A 116 4.02 3.20 4.21
CA MET A 116 5.48 3.28 4.11
C MET A 116 6.10 2.02 3.49
N PRO A 117 5.74 0.78 3.92
CA PRO A 117 6.22 -0.41 3.21
C PRO A 117 5.84 -0.40 1.74
N PHE A 118 4.59 -0.07 1.41
CA PHE A 118 4.14 0.05 0.02
C PHE A 118 4.97 1.07 -0.77
N PHE A 119 5.18 2.27 -0.22
CA PHE A 119 5.95 3.34 -0.86
C PHE A 119 7.41 2.93 -1.10
N HIS A 120 8.05 2.30 -0.12
CA HIS A 120 9.42 1.85 -0.27
C HIS A 120 9.56 0.71 -1.29
N LEU A 121 8.62 -0.23 -1.31
CA LEU A 121 8.57 -1.28 -2.32
C LEU A 121 8.37 -0.68 -3.71
N ASP A 122 7.44 0.27 -3.86
CA ASP A 122 7.20 0.96 -5.12
C ASP A 122 8.43 1.70 -5.62
N SER A 123 9.15 2.38 -4.72
CA SER A 123 10.37 3.12 -5.06
C SER A 123 11.56 2.23 -5.40
N LEU A 124 11.63 1.01 -4.86
CA LEU A 124 12.68 0.04 -5.21
C LEU A 124 12.36 -0.72 -6.49
N ALA A 125 11.08 -1.05 -6.70
CA ALA A 125 10.63 -1.78 -7.86
C ALA A 125 10.67 -0.90 -9.11
N ASN A 126 10.17 0.33 -9.00
CA ASN A 126 10.11 1.22 -10.14
C ASN A 126 11.17 2.31 -10.04
N ASN A 127 11.93 2.50 -11.12
CA ASN A 127 12.63 3.75 -11.36
C ASN A 127 11.61 4.91 -11.31
N SER A 128 12.02 6.07 -10.79
CA SER A 128 11.21 7.21 -10.34
C SER A 128 10.14 7.79 -11.30
N CYS A 129 9.95 7.22 -12.48
CA CYS A 129 8.99 7.62 -13.52
C CYS A 129 7.80 6.67 -13.71
N GLN A 130 7.77 5.52 -13.03
CA GLN A 130 6.64 4.57 -13.03
C GLN A 130 6.34 4.26 -11.56
N GLY A 131 5.08 4.18 -11.13
CA GLY A 131 4.79 3.93 -9.72
C GLY A 131 3.50 4.56 -9.23
N PHE A 132 3.38 4.62 -7.91
CA PHE A 132 2.18 4.99 -7.19
C PHE A 132 2.45 6.09 -6.17
N LEU A 133 1.51 7.01 -6.07
CA LEU A 133 1.59 8.15 -5.16
C LEU A 133 0.57 7.98 -4.02
N PRO A 134 0.97 7.49 -2.84
CA PRO A 134 0.14 7.56 -1.65
C PRO A 134 0.06 9.01 -1.15
N VAL A 135 -1.15 9.51 -0.94
CA VAL A 135 -1.42 10.90 -0.51
C VAL A 135 -2.39 10.90 0.65
N ARG A 136 -2.07 11.68 1.68
CA ARG A 136 -3.03 12.08 2.72
C ARG A 136 -3.94 13.15 2.12
N ASP A 137 -5.18 12.77 1.82
CA ASP A 137 -6.15 13.63 1.11
C ASP A 137 -6.97 14.46 2.13
N LYS A 138 -6.97 14.06 3.40
CA LYS A 138 -7.52 14.84 4.52
C LYS A 138 -6.80 16.18 4.65
N GLY A 139 -7.53 17.26 4.41
CA GLY A 139 -7.01 18.63 4.59
C GLY A 139 -6.09 19.14 3.47
N ASP A 140 -5.87 18.37 2.40
CA ASP A 140 -5.08 18.81 1.24
C ASP A 140 -5.87 19.86 0.42
N PRO A 141 -5.41 21.12 0.32
CA PRO A 141 -6.09 22.15 -0.46
C PRO A 141 -6.10 21.84 -1.97
N ASP A 142 -5.11 21.09 -2.46
CA ASP A 142 -4.91 20.77 -3.88
C ASP A 142 -5.55 19.42 -4.27
N SER A 143 -6.28 18.79 -3.32
CA SER A 143 -6.99 17.55 -3.58
C SER A 143 -7.90 17.67 -4.79
N THR A 144 -7.65 16.81 -5.76
CA THR A 144 -8.48 16.68 -6.97
C THR A 144 -9.82 15.99 -6.70
N MET A 145 -10.22 15.78 -5.44
CA MET A 145 -11.53 15.23 -5.06
C MET A 145 -12.42 16.31 -4.37
N PRO A 146 -12.96 17.31 -5.10
CA PRO A 146 -13.95 18.25 -4.60
C PRO A 146 -15.34 17.61 -4.72
N LEU A 147 -15.64 16.68 -3.83
CA LEU A 147 -17.00 16.20 -3.68
C LEU A 147 -17.49 16.68 -2.33
N LEU A 148 -18.26 17.76 -2.32
CA LEU A 148 -19.11 18.07 -1.18
C LEU A 148 -20.39 17.25 -1.35
N SER A 149 -20.88 16.68 -0.25
CA SER A 149 -22.22 16.09 -0.20
C SER A 149 -23.29 17.16 -0.41
N GLY A 150 -24.54 16.75 -0.63
CA GLY A 150 -25.68 17.69 -0.70
C GLY A 150 -25.89 18.50 0.59
N THR A 151 -25.22 18.12 1.70
CA THR A 151 -25.22 18.81 3.00
C THR A 151 -23.93 19.59 3.27
N SER A 152 -23.07 19.80 2.27
CA SER A 152 -21.77 20.48 2.38
C SER A 152 -20.72 19.76 3.22
N ALA A 153 -20.96 18.53 3.66
CA ALA A 153 -19.92 17.69 4.27
C ALA A 153 -18.93 17.21 3.22
N SER A 154 -17.63 17.18 3.57
CA SER A 154 -16.57 16.69 2.70
C SER A 154 -16.76 15.20 2.41
N LEU A 155 -16.73 14.82 1.12
CA LEU A 155 -16.65 13.43 0.66
C LEU A 155 -15.19 13.02 0.33
N ARG A 156 -14.21 13.77 0.85
CA ARG A 156 -12.80 13.42 0.74
C ARG A 156 -12.50 12.26 1.68
N SER A 157 -11.73 11.32 1.16
CA SER A 157 -11.18 10.23 1.97
C SER A 157 -10.02 10.75 2.81
N ASP A 158 -9.69 10.04 3.89
CA ASP A 158 -8.53 10.42 4.69
C ASP A 158 -7.22 10.25 3.93
N GLY A 159 -7.16 9.26 3.04
CA GLY A 159 -6.17 9.24 1.99
C GLY A 159 -6.46 8.34 0.81
N VAL A 160 -5.57 8.44 -0.17
CA VAL A 160 -5.70 7.81 -1.47
C VAL A 160 -4.36 7.31 -2.01
N ILE A 161 -4.38 6.26 -2.83
CA ILE A 161 -3.24 5.91 -3.69
C ILE A 161 -3.62 6.29 -5.12
N ARG A 162 -2.73 7.04 -5.78
CA ARG A 162 -2.89 7.51 -7.16
C ARG A 162 -1.80 6.92 -8.05
N SER A 163 -2.02 6.96 -9.36
CA SER A 163 -0.92 6.80 -10.32
C SER A 163 0.13 7.89 -10.12
N MET A 164 1.36 7.65 -10.59
CA MET A 164 2.47 8.62 -10.48
C MET A 164 2.14 10.00 -11.10
N ASP A 165 1.31 10.03 -12.15
CA ASP A 165 0.81 11.28 -12.75
C ASP A 165 -0.17 12.07 -11.84
N GLY A 166 -0.55 11.50 -10.68
CA GLY A 166 -1.45 12.09 -9.69
C GLY A 166 -2.93 12.07 -10.08
N HIS A 167 -3.27 11.59 -11.28
CA HIS A 167 -4.60 11.75 -11.85
C HIS A 167 -5.53 10.57 -11.62
N ARG A 168 -5.03 9.33 -11.70
CA ARG A 168 -5.88 8.13 -11.62
C ARG A 168 -5.91 7.61 -10.19
N LEU A 169 -7.12 7.46 -9.65
CA LEU A 169 -7.34 6.95 -8.30
C LEU A 169 -7.35 5.41 -8.32
N LEU A 170 -6.48 4.80 -7.53
CA LEU A 170 -6.30 3.34 -7.46
C LEU A 170 -6.93 2.75 -6.19
N LEU A 171 -6.76 3.43 -5.06
CA LEU A 171 -7.24 2.97 -3.75
C LEU A 171 -7.61 4.16 -2.87
N LYS A 172 -8.55 3.96 -1.95
CA LYS A 172 -8.94 4.91 -0.90
C LYS A 172 -8.83 4.27 0.48
N TRP A 173 -8.59 5.09 1.49
CA TRP A 173 -8.71 4.67 2.88
C TRP A 173 -9.37 5.71 3.78
N GLU A 174 -9.99 5.23 4.85
CA GLU A 174 -10.59 6.02 5.93
C GLU A 174 -10.02 5.56 7.27
N GLU A 175 -9.91 6.50 8.21
CA GLU A 175 -9.36 6.27 9.53
C GLU A 175 -10.26 6.90 10.57
N GLU A 176 -10.46 6.19 11.67
CA GLU A 176 -11.18 6.71 12.83
C GLU A 176 -10.40 6.49 14.10
N ALA A 177 -10.59 7.35 15.10
CA ALA A 177 -9.85 7.21 16.35
C ALA A 177 -10.22 5.91 17.08
N ASP A 178 -11.51 5.55 17.09
CA ASP A 178 -12.02 4.58 18.05
C ASP A 178 -12.61 3.30 17.46
N VAL A 179 -13.51 3.42 16.49
CA VAL A 179 -14.35 2.31 16.04
C VAL A 179 -14.23 2.14 14.54
N LEU A 180 -13.77 0.95 14.13
CA LEU A 180 -13.62 0.60 12.71
C LEU A 180 -14.92 0.76 11.91
N ALA A 181 -16.07 0.47 12.53
CA ALA A 181 -17.38 0.64 11.91
C ALA A 181 -17.66 2.10 11.50
N ALA A 182 -17.16 3.10 12.24
CA ALA A 182 -17.31 4.51 11.87
C ALA A 182 -16.54 4.82 10.58
N ALA A 183 -15.28 4.35 10.47
CA ALA A 183 -14.50 4.49 9.25
C ALA A 183 -15.15 3.77 8.04
N VAL A 184 -15.83 2.65 8.28
CA VAL A 184 -16.60 1.93 7.24
C VAL A 184 -17.86 2.68 6.81
N GLU A 185 -18.58 3.32 7.74
CA GLU A 185 -19.72 4.17 7.36
C GLU A 185 -19.25 5.38 6.54
N ASP A 186 -18.12 5.98 6.92
CA ASP A 186 -17.48 7.04 6.15
C ASP A 186 -17.16 6.59 4.72
N PHE A 187 -16.65 5.37 4.55
CA PHE A 187 -16.45 4.79 3.23
C PHE A 187 -17.72 4.72 2.39
N LYS A 188 -18.82 4.23 2.97
CA LYS A 188 -20.10 4.10 2.25
C LYS A 188 -20.56 5.44 1.74
N VAL A 189 -20.44 6.49 2.57
CA VAL A 189 -20.81 7.86 2.21
C VAL A 189 -19.85 8.43 1.16
N LYS A 190 -18.54 8.31 1.35
CA LYS A 190 -17.47 8.90 0.51
C LYS A 190 -17.23 8.14 -0.80
N THR A 191 -17.76 6.93 -0.93
CA THR A 191 -17.65 6.07 -2.14
C THR A 191 -18.97 6.00 -2.92
N ALA A 192 -20.08 6.52 -2.39
CA ALA A 192 -21.42 6.45 -2.99
C ALA A 192 -21.52 6.95 -4.45
N ARG A 193 -20.53 7.72 -4.94
CA ARG A 193 -20.47 8.24 -6.31
C ARG A 193 -19.39 7.55 -7.14
N TRP A 194 -19.71 6.35 -7.61
CA TRP A 194 -18.85 5.61 -8.53
C TRP A 194 -18.99 6.12 -9.97
N SER A 195 -18.07 6.96 -10.44
CA SER A 195 -18.05 7.44 -11.83
C SER A 195 -17.04 6.69 -12.70
N LYS A 196 -17.42 6.41 -13.96
CA LYS A 196 -16.50 5.91 -15.00
C LYS A 196 -15.32 6.85 -15.23
N LEU A 197 -15.47 8.15 -14.94
CA LEU A 197 -14.42 9.15 -15.10
C LEU A 197 -13.23 8.94 -14.14
N TYR A 198 -13.47 8.39 -12.95
CA TYR A 198 -12.42 8.15 -11.95
C TYR A 198 -11.99 6.69 -11.90
N TYR A 199 -12.93 5.77 -12.10
CA TYR A 199 -12.74 4.34 -11.85
C TYR A 199 -12.78 3.49 -13.12
N GLY A 200 -13.03 4.10 -14.29
CA GLY A 200 -12.98 3.43 -15.59
C GLY A 200 -13.93 2.23 -15.68
N GLN A 201 -13.35 1.09 -16.09
CA GLN A 201 -14.06 -0.17 -16.26
C GLN A 201 -13.91 -1.12 -15.06
N LEU A 202 -13.34 -0.66 -13.94
CA LEU A 202 -13.16 -1.51 -12.78
C LEU A 202 -14.51 -2.01 -12.23
N PRO A 203 -14.66 -3.33 -11.98
CA PRO A 203 -15.88 -3.89 -11.41
C PRO A 203 -15.94 -3.78 -9.89
N TYR A 204 -14.82 -3.46 -9.23
CA TYR A 204 -14.71 -3.31 -7.79
C TYR A 204 -13.66 -2.24 -7.42
N LEU A 205 -13.67 -1.80 -6.16
CA LEU A 205 -12.64 -0.99 -5.53
C LEU A 205 -12.10 -1.73 -4.33
N LEU A 206 -10.78 -1.85 -4.26
CA LEU A 206 -10.08 -2.27 -3.05
C LEU A 206 -9.86 -1.03 -2.18
N THR A 207 -10.28 -1.10 -0.93
CA THR A 207 -10.11 -0.03 0.07
C THR A 207 -9.71 -0.64 1.42
N PHE A 208 -9.33 0.19 2.38
CA PHE A 208 -9.15 -0.28 3.76
C PHE A 208 -9.57 0.75 4.80
N ALA A 209 -10.18 0.30 5.89
CA ALA A 209 -10.52 1.14 7.03
C ALA A 209 -9.52 0.88 8.15
N ALA A 210 -9.25 1.91 8.95
CA ALA A 210 -8.46 1.75 10.16
C ALA A 210 -9.11 2.40 11.37
N ALA A 211 -8.90 1.79 12.53
CA ALA A 211 -9.17 2.43 13.82
C ALA A 211 -8.25 1.91 14.90
N LYS A 212 -7.69 2.79 15.73
CA LYS A 212 -6.67 2.45 16.74
C LYS A 212 -5.47 1.72 16.11
N SER A 213 -5.34 0.43 16.43
CA SER A 213 -4.33 -0.49 15.92
C SER A 213 -4.97 -1.58 15.06
N HIS A 214 -6.06 -1.26 14.37
CA HIS A 214 -6.77 -2.20 13.51
C HIS A 214 -6.80 -1.65 12.10
N ILE A 215 -6.44 -2.49 11.14
CA ILE A 215 -6.60 -2.22 9.71
C ILE A 215 -7.38 -3.39 9.13
N GLN A 216 -8.37 -3.07 8.30
CA GLN A 216 -9.24 -4.03 7.65
C GLN A 216 -9.42 -3.62 6.19
N PHE A 217 -9.15 -4.54 5.28
CA PHE A 217 -9.41 -4.31 3.86
C PHE A 217 -10.85 -4.65 3.51
N TYR A 218 -11.38 -3.93 2.53
CA TYR A 218 -12.72 -4.11 2.00
C TYR A 218 -12.69 -4.07 0.48
N ILE A 219 -13.65 -4.78 -0.11
CA ILE A 219 -13.95 -4.69 -1.53
C ILE A 219 -15.35 -4.12 -1.69
N ILE A 220 -15.45 -3.07 -2.49
CA ILE A 220 -16.72 -2.43 -2.82
C ILE A 220 -17.03 -2.77 -4.27
N GLU A 221 -18.06 -3.57 -4.50
CA GLU A 221 -18.50 -3.91 -5.85
C GLU A 221 -19.20 -2.73 -6.51
N ARG A 222 -19.00 -2.59 -7.82
CA ARG A 222 -19.67 -1.58 -8.63
C ARG A 222 -21.18 -1.81 -8.61
N GLY A 223 -21.92 -0.83 -8.11
CA GLY A 223 -23.38 -0.89 -7.97
C GLY A 223 -23.86 -1.42 -6.62
N ASN A 224 -22.96 -1.88 -5.75
CA ASN A 224 -23.28 -2.29 -4.38
C ASN A 224 -22.44 -1.54 -3.33
N VAL A 225 -22.41 -0.20 -3.43
CA VAL A 225 -21.58 0.64 -2.55
C VAL A 225 -22.02 0.58 -1.08
N ALA A 226 -23.29 0.27 -0.82
CA ALA A 226 -23.84 0.22 0.52
C ALA A 226 -23.34 -0.97 1.36
N GLN A 227 -22.76 -1.99 0.72
CA GLN A 227 -22.31 -3.22 1.37
C GLN A 227 -20.87 -3.56 1.00
N PRO A 228 -19.87 -2.85 1.57
CA PRO A 228 -18.47 -3.27 1.49
C PRO A 228 -18.32 -4.71 2.01
N GLN A 229 -17.56 -5.53 1.28
CA GLN A 229 -17.24 -6.90 1.67
C GLN A 229 -15.88 -6.94 2.38
N ASP A 230 -15.83 -7.46 3.60
CA ASP A 230 -14.59 -7.59 4.38
C ASP A 230 -13.62 -8.59 3.72
N CYS A 231 -12.35 -8.19 3.51
CA CYS A 231 -11.28 -9.12 3.16
C CYS A 231 -10.68 -9.73 4.43
N TRP A 232 -10.83 -11.03 4.65
CA TRP A 232 -10.21 -11.70 5.79
C TRP A 232 -8.68 -11.82 5.61
N PRO A 233 -7.83 -11.65 6.65
CA PRO A 233 -8.11 -11.60 8.08
C PRO A 233 -8.45 -10.24 8.68
N LYS A 234 -9.18 -10.28 9.80
CA LYS A 234 -9.48 -9.11 10.64
C LYS A 234 -8.32 -8.80 11.57
N ASP A 235 -8.01 -7.51 11.71
CA ASP A 235 -6.96 -6.96 12.58
C ASP A 235 -5.52 -7.27 12.14
N LEU A 236 -4.98 -6.40 11.29
CA LEU A 236 -3.64 -6.54 10.74
C LEU A 236 -2.53 -5.88 11.57
N THR A 237 -2.74 -5.32 12.76
CA THR A 237 -1.60 -4.69 13.46
C THR A 237 -1.50 -4.92 14.97
N GLY A 238 -2.47 -5.57 15.62
CA GLY A 238 -2.44 -5.80 17.09
C GLY A 238 -1.21 -6.52 17.66
N ASP A 239 -0.54 -7.38 16.89
CA ASP A 239 0.68 -8.09 17.31
C ASP A 239 1.72 -8.24 16.16
N MET A 240 2.83 -8.93 16.42
CA MET A 240 3.86 -9.18 15.39
C MET A 240 3.30 -9.98 14.20
N SER A 241 2.38 -10.91 14.44
CA SER A 241 1.75 -11.67 13.35
C SER A 241 0.82 -10.81 12.51
N GLY A 242 0.10 -9.88 13.13
CA GLY A 242 -0.68 -8.86 12.47
C GLY A 242 0.22 -8.02 11.58
N ARG A 243 1.25 -7.38 12.16
CA ARG A 243 2.18 -6.52 11.40
C ARG A 243 2.82 -7.25 10.22
N ALA A 244 3.17 -8.52 10.39
CA ALA A 244 3.62 -9.36 9.30
C ALA A 244 2.58 -9.52 8.19
N LYS A 245 1.30 -9.75 8.53
CA LYS A 245 0.21 -9.78 7.54
C LYS A 245 -0.03 -8.42 6.89
N ALA A 246 0.07 -7.30 7.62
CA ALA A 246 -0.01 -5.96 7.04
C ALA A 246 1.10 -5.71 6.01
N LEU A 247 2.33 -6.13 6.33
CA LEU A 247 3.47 -6.04 5.42
C LEU A 247 3.24 -6.87 4.16
N LEU A 248 2.76 -8.12 4.29
CA LEU A 248 2.41 -8.96 3.15
C LEU A 248 1.28 -8.36 2.32
N ALA A 249 0.28 -7.76 2.97
CA ALA A 249 -0.77 -7.02 2.30
C ALA A 249 -0.22 -5.82 1.52
N ALA A 250 0.77 -5.09 2.04
CA ALA A 250 1.44 -4.00 1.31
C ALA A 250 2.14 -4.51 0.04
N VAL A 251 2.86 -5.63 0.14
CA VAL A 251 3.54 -6.29 -0.99
C VAL A 251 2.52 -6.71 -2.06
N ASN A 252 1.49 -7.45 -1.66
CA ASN A 252 0.49 -7.97 -2.59
C ASN A 252 -0.43 -6.86 -3.15
N LEU A 253 -0.65 -5.79 -2.37
CA LEU A 253 -1.36 -4.61 -2.84
C LEU A 253 -0.64 -3.98 -4.03
N HIS A 254 0.69 -3.87 -3.99
CA HIS A 254 1.47 -3.36 -5.11
C HIS A 254 1.24 -4.17 -6.40
N LEU A 255 1.29 -5.49 -6.29
CA LEU A 255 1.00 -6.41 -7.38
C LEU A 255 -0.45 -6.23 -7.94
N ILE A 256 -1.43 -6.08 -7.05
CA ILE A 256 -2.83 -5.81 -7.43
C ILE A 256 -2.93 -4.47 -8.17
N LEU A 257 -2.34 -3.40 -7.64
CA LEU A 257 -2.44 -2.06 -8.21
C LEU A 257 -1.77 -1.97 -9.59
N ARG A 258 -0.60 -2.61 -9.79
CA ARG A 258 0.05 -2.74 -11.12
C ARG A 258 -0.87 -3.37 -12.17
N THR A 259 -1.72 -4.30 -11.75
CA THR A 259 -2.66 -4.99 -12.63
C THR A 259 -3.88 -4.11 -12.92
N VAL A 260 -4.44 -3.50 -11.87
CA VAL A 260 -5.63 -2.63 -11.91
C VAL A 260 -5.40 -1.35 -12.70
N GLU A 261 -4.19 -0.78 -12.64
CA GLU A 261 -3.85 0.48 -13.30
C GLU A 261 -4.18 0.50 -14.81
N LYS A 262 -4.02 -0.64 -15.49
CA LYS A 262 -4.28 -0.79 -16.94
C LYS A 262 -5.76 -0.63 -17.33
N TYR A 263 -6.67 -0.73 -16.36
CA TYR A 263 -8.13 -0.67 -16.55
C TYR A 263 -8.72 0.68 -16.09
N LEU A 264 -7.88 1.54 -15.52
CA LEU A 264 -8.23 2.90 -15.21
C LEU A 264 -8.28 3.75 -16.49
N PRO A 265 -9.08 4.82 -16.51
CA PRO A 265 -9.23 5.64 -17.69
C PRO A 265 -7.90 6.34 -18.04
N GLN A 266 -7.55 6.35 -19.33
CA GLN A 266 -6.32 7.01 -19.81
C GLN A 266 -6.32 8.53 -19.61
N GLN A 267 -7.51 9.13 -19.49
CA GLN A 267 -7.70 10.54 -19.23
C GLN A 267 -8.65 10.69 -18.04
N VAL A 268 -8.15 11.24 -16.94
CA VAL A 268 -8.99 11.68 -15.82
C VAL A 268 -9.09 13.19 -15.91
N LEU A 269 -10.31 13.71 -15.88
CA LEU A 269 -10.51 15.15 -15.76
C LEU A 269 -10.12 15.56 -14.33
N PRO A 270 -9.14 16.46 -14.14
CA PRO A 270 -8.87 16.99 -12.84
C PRO A 270 -10.10 17.78 -12.40
N VAL A 271 -10.60 17.51 -11.21
CA VAL A 271 -11.98 17.85 -10.85
C VAL A 271 -12.17 19.35 -10.60
N ASN A 272 -11.09 20.08 -10.37
CA ASN A 272 -11.07 21.54 -10.43
C ASN A 272 -11.50 22.09 -11.81
N LYS A 273 -11.35 21.32 -12.90
CA LYS A 273 -11.86 21.67 -14.24
C LYS A 273 -13.31 21.25 -14.48
N LEU A 274 -13.84 20.29 -13.71
CA LEU A 274 -15.26 19.95 -13.75
C LEU A 274 -16.12 21.11 -13.19
N GLN A 275 -15.65 21.79 -12.14
CA GLN A 275 -16.33 22.98 -11.59
C GLN A 275 -16.42 24.14 -12.60
N VAL A 276 -15.42 24.33 -13.46
CA VAL A 276 -15.42 25.42 -14.47
C VAL A 276 -16.34 25.10 -15.66
N SER A 277 -16.61 23.82 -15.93
CA SER A 277 -17.53 23.41 -17.01
C SER A 277 -19.02 23.54 -16.63
N CYS A 278 -19.33 23.71 -15.34
CA CYS A 278 -20.66 24.01 -14.83
C CYS A 278 -20.90 25.53 -14.89
N ASN A 279 -21.14 26.07 -16.10
CA ASN A 279 -21.54 27.47 -16.32
C ASN A 279 -22.87 27.79 -15.57
N PRO A 280 -23.20 29.07 -15.25
CA PRO A 280 -24.13 29.53 -14.21
C PRO A 280 -25.64 29.30 -14.50
N GLN A 281 -25.97 28.39 -15.41
CA GLN A 281 -27.33 28.09 -15.87
C GLN A 281 -27.85 26.72 -15.41
N GLY A 282 -27.19 26.08 -14.44
CA GLY A 282 -27.86 25.09 -13.57
C GLY A 282 -28.26 23.76 -14.21
N TYR A 283 -27.57 23.29 -15.25
CA TYR A 283 -27.75 21.92 -15.74
C TYR A 283 -26.58 21.03 -15.31
N ILE A 284 -26.80 20.26 -14.25
CA ILE A 284 -26.02 19.04 -13.99
C ILE A 284 -26.58 17.99 -14.93
N ARG A 285 -25.88 17.69 -16.03
CA ARG A 285 -26.10 16.42 -16.73
C ARG A 285 -25.51 15.33 -15.84
N GLU A 286 -26.36 14.46 -15.32
CA GLU A 286 -25.92 13.12 -14.95
C GLU A 286 -25.29 12.48 -16.19
N LEU A 287 -24.04 12.03 -16.06
CA LEU A 287 -23.31 11.22 -17.05
C LEU A 287 -22.74 9.98 -16.36
#